data_AF-A0A960UZ63-F1
#
_entry.id   AF-A0A960UZ63-F1
#
_cell.length_a   1.000
_cell.length_b   1.000
_cell.length_c   1.000
_cell.angle_alpha   90.00
_cell.angle_beta   90.00
_cell.angle_gamma   90.00
#
_symmetry.space_group_name_H-M   'P 1'
#
loop_
_entity.id
_entity.type
_entity.pdbx_description
1 polymer ?
#
loop_
_entity_poly.entity_id
_entity_poly.type
_entity_poly.pdbx_seq_one_letter_code
_entity_poly.pdbx_strand_id
1 'polypeptide(L)'
;MKERILVVANRLPVAIQVTERSFHFQPSPGGLASALSALNDSYELHWIGWPGEVDLSMIQPESIDTELKKEYNASAIFLTRRQLNRYYFGFSNRVLWPVLHYLPTHIDYDEKDFRVYREVNRIFADRIVQELQAGKTDDIVWIHDYQLMLVPAMVRERVPEARIGFFLHTPFPSSEMYRALPYREELLKGLLGSNLIGFQTHSGLRHFRSSLLHILGLDSEINRIDLEDHSVQIGAYPISVDPAKIDAAMREPDFEEDLRIVRQIKKGRKMILSVDRLDYTKGIPERLSAYKKFLERNPEKAAEVVLVQVAVPSRTKIPDYRHLKDRVEVIVMDIIEAHEALPDSPIQFMYRSLPFRRLAAFYSEADVALVTPYFDGMNLVAKEYVAVKKDHGVLILSELAGAASELGEAIIINPWNRDQISDALETALELGQDECTRRMSAMYERVRRNNVHYWSRSFLEDLIRSTAEYADRHGPVEMLNVQKRNELKEEFSSAAKRLLLLDYDGTLAEIQNLPLAAAPDQELKDIMERLCRLENTDVAIVTGRKRQEIEDWMGRYPVILSAEHGLWVRMVGEEWTKQLSESHDLEWLGTVEDIFEQFNLKTPGSFT
;
A
#
# COMPACT_ATOMS: atom_id res chain seq x y z
N MET A 1 4.11 -11.22 -28.10
CA MET A 1 4.50 -12.04 -26.91
C MET A 1 3.83 -11.39 -25.72
N LYS A 2 3.22 -12.12 -24.78
CA LYS A 2 2.59 -11.48 -23.61
C LYS A 2 3.68 -10.86 -22.73
N GLU A 3 3.44 -9.64 -22.22
CA GLU A 3 4.24 -9.06 -21.15
C GLU A 3 4.07 -9.90 -19.88
N ARG A 4 5.11 -9.98 -19.06
CA ARG A 4 5.12 -10.79 -17.84
C ARG A 4 5.05 -9.89 -16.60
N ILE A 5 4.20 -10.27 -15.66
CA ILE A 5 4.01 -9.58 -14.39
C ILE A 5 4.46 -10.50 -13.26
N LEU A 6 5.47 -10.07 -12.50
CA LEU A 6 5.84 -10.67 -11.23
C LEU A 6 4.89 -10.15 -10.14
N VAL A 7 3.88 -10.94 -9.81
CA VAL A 7 2.92 -10.63 -8.75
C VAL A 7 3.53 -11.05 -7.41
N VAL A 8 3.89 -10.08 -6.58
CA VAL A 8 4.57 -10.31 -5.30
C VAL A 8 3.61 -10.00 -4.16
N ALA A 9 3.27 -11.03 -3.38
CA ALA A 9 2.39 -10.88 -2.22
C ALA A 9 2.91 -11.73 -1.06
N ASN A 10 2.54 -11.36 0.16
CA ASN A 10 2.96 -12.13 1.34
C ASN A 10 2.58 -13.62 1.23
N ARG A 11 1.44 -13.97 0.63
CA ARG A 11 1.01 -15.37 0.43
C ARG A 11 0.85 -15.69 -1.05
N LEU A 12 1.20 -16.92 -1.41
CA LEU A 12 0.88 -17.48 -2.73
C LEU A 12 -0.63 -17.73 -2.88
N PRO A 13 -1.14 -17.83 -4.13
CA PRO A 13 -2.53 -18.21 -4.41
C PRO A 13 -2.86 -19.63 -3.97
N VAL A 14 -1.83 -20.43 -3.66
CA VAL A 14 -1.93 -21.77 -3.09
C VAL A 14 -1.07 -21.90 -1.83
N ALA A 15 -1.53 -22.75 -0.92
CA ALA A 15 -0.78 -23.20 0.23
C ALA A 15 -0.35 -24.66 0.04
N ILE A 16 0.82 -25.00 0.57
CA ILE A 16 1.35 -26.37 0.53
C ILE A 16 0.88 -27.10 1.79
N GLN A 17 0.30 -28.28 1.59
CA GLN A 17 0.09 -29.25 2.66
C GLN A 17 1.02 -30.43 2.45
N VAL A 18 1.86 -30.69 3.46
CA VAL A 18 2.76 -31.83 3.49
C VAL A 18 2.09 -32.99 4.21
N THR A 19 2.14 -34.17 3.61
CA THR A 19 1.81 -35.46 4.22
C THR A 19 3.08 -36.29 4.36
N GLU A 20 3.03 -37.45 5.03
CA GLU A 20 4.22 -38.27 5.34
C GLU A 20 5.08 -38.67 4.13
N ARG A 21 4.53 -38.66 2.90
CA ARG A 21 5.26 -39.07 1.67
C ARG A 21 5.01 -38.20 0.43
N SER A 22 4.19 -37.16 0.52
CA SER A 22 3.86 -36.28 -0.62
C SER A 22 3.43 -34.90 -0.15
N PHE A 23 3.34 -33.95 -1.08
CA PHE A 23 2.70 -32.67 -0.85
C PHE A 23 1.57 -32.46 -1.85
N HIS A 24 0.57 -31.67 -1.47
CA HIS A 24 -0.48 -31.19 -2.37
C HIS A 24 -0.74 -29.71 -2.17
N PHE A 25 -1.15 -29.04 -3.24
CA PHE A 25 -1.51 -27.63 -3.23
C PHE A 25 -3.00 -27.47 -2.91
N GLN A 26 -3.31 -26.52 -2.02
CA GLN A 26 -4.68 -26.10 -1.77
C GLN A 26 -4.82 -24.60 -2.01
N PRO A 27 -5.93 -24.12 -2.60
CA PRO A 27 -6.16 -22.70 -2.76
C PRO A 27 -6.03 -21.93 -1.43
N SER A 28 -5.24 -20.86 -1.45
CA SER A 28 -5.09 -19.98 -0.29
C SER A 28 -6.37 -19.15 -0.08
N PRO A 29 -6.78 -18.90 1.17
CA PRO A 29 -7.87 -17.98 1.44
C PRO A 29 -7.45 -16.54 1.12
N GLY A 30 -8.20 -15.83 0.26
CA GLY A 30 -7.98 -14.42 -0.04
C GLY A 30 -8.53 -13.98 -1.39
N GLY A 31 -8.87 -12.69 -1.51
CA GLY A 31 -9.45 -12.12 -2.72
C GLY A 31 -8.43 -11.78 -3.82
N LEU A 32 -7.13 -11.63 -3.50
CA LEU A 32 -6.12 -11.14 -4.45
C LEU A 32 -5.88 -12.10 -5.63
N ALA A 33 -5.78 -13.41 -5.37
CA ALA A 33 -5.62 -14.41 -6.43
C ALA A 33 -6.82 -14.42 -7.38
N SER A 34 -8.02 -14.36 -6.81
CA SER A 34 -9.27 -14.26 -7.56
C SER A 34 -9.36 -12.96 -8.36
N ALA A 35 -8.85 -11.86 -7.80
CA ALA A 35 -8.81 -10.54 -8.42
C ALA A 35 -7.88 -10.50 -9.64
N LEU A 36 -6.70 -11.10 -9.52
CA LEU A 36 -5.67 -11.01 -10.55
C LEU A 36 -5.80 -12.06 -11.65
N SER A 37 -6.54 -13.16 -11.44
CA SER A 37 -6.71 -14.19 -12.49
C SER A 37 -7.29 -13.65 -13.80
N ALA A 38 -8.01 -12.52 -13.71
CA ALA A 38 -8.50 -11.70 -14.81
C ALA A 38 -7.42 -11.37 -15.86
N LEU A 39 -6.18 -11.19 -15.41
CA LEU A 39 -5.09 -10.70 -16.26
C LEU A 39 -4.43 -11.81 -17.08
N ASN A 40 -4.71 -13.09 -16.80
CA ASN A 40 -4.08 -14.22 -17.48
C ASN A 40 -4.31 -14.21 -19.01
N ASP A 41 -5.38 -13.57 -19.49
CA ASP A 41 -5.68 -13.44 -20.91
C ASP A 41 -4.72 -12.47 -21.63
N SER A 42 -4.23 -11.44 -20.95
CA SER A 42 -3.38 -10.38 -21.52
C SER A 42 -1.91 -10.49 -21.09
N TYR A 43 -1.66 -11.00 -19.89
CA TYR A 43 -0.35 -11.04 -19.25
C TYR A 43 0.02 -12.46 -18.82
N GLU A 44 1.32 -12.73 -18.79
CA GLU A 44 1.86 -13.90 -18.12
C GLU A 44 2.08 -13.55 -16.64
N LEU A 45 1.26 -14.09 -15.74
CA LEU A 45 1.43 -13.85 -14.31
C LEU A 45 2.40 -14.87 -13.71
N HIS A 46 3.43 -14.37 -13.03
CA HIS A 46 4.33 -15.18 -12.23
C HIS A 46 4.23 -14.76 -10.75
N TRP A 47 3.84 -15.67 -9.87
CA TRP A 47 3.58 -15.34 -8.46
C TRP A 47 4.79 -15.58 -7.57
N ILE A 48 5.12 -14.63 -6.68
CA ILE A 48 6.16 -14.77 -5.67
C ILE A 48 5.53 -14.58 -4.29
N GLY A 49 5.67 -15.56 -3.40
CA GLY A 49 5.09 -15.46 -2.06
C GLY A 49 5.36 -16.64 -1.13
N TRP A 50 4.90 -16.53 0.11
CA TRP A 50 5.00 -17.61 1.08
C TRP A 50 3.92 -18.69 0.84
N PRO A 51 4.30 -19.99 0.73
CA PRO A 51 3.36 -21.09 0.48
C PRO A 51 2.62 -21.59 1.74
N GLY A 52 2.72 -20.91 2.88
CA GLY A 52 2.20 -21.42 4.15
C GLY A 52 3.27 -22.14 4.99
N GLU A 53 2.87 -22.65 6.16
CA GLU A 53 3.79 -23.36 7.06
C GLU A 53 4.13 -24.72 6.43
N VAL A 54 5.37 -24.87 5.96
CA VAL A 54 5.89 -26.11 5.38
C VAL A 54 7.00 -26.64 6.28
N ASP A 55 6.91 -27.91 6.68
CA ASP A 55 8.01 -28.59 7.36
C ASP A 55 9.04 -29.07 6.34
N LEU A 56 10.09 -28.25 6.17
CA LEU A 56 11.17 -28.52 5.22
C LEU A 56 12.07 -29.71 5.63
N SER A 57 11.90 -30.27 6.82
CA SER A 57 12.66 -31.47 7.22
C SER A 57 12.18 -32.74 6.51
N MET A 58 10.96 -32.73 5.96
CA MET A 58 10.34 -33.90 5.36
C MET A 58 10.45 -33.93 3.82
N ILE A 59 10.77 -32.82 3.16
CA ILE A 59 10.81 -32.68 1.69
C ILE A 59 11.88 -31.67 1.26
N GLN A 60 12.56 -31.90 0.13
CA GLN A 60 13.52 -30.96 -0.46
C GLN A 60 12.81 -29.74 -1.08
N PRO A 61 13.16 -28.49 -0.72
CA PRO A 61 12.55 -27.28 -1.26
C PRO A 61 12.61 -27.17 -2.79
N GLU A 62 13.66 -27.69 -3.42
CA GLU A 62 13.89 -27.60 -4.87
C GLU A 62 12.85 -28.38 -5.67
N SER A 63 12.37 -29.52 -5.15
CA SER A 63 11.32 -30.30 -5.81
C SER A 63 9.96 -29.60 -5.73
N ILE A 64 9.72 -28.89 -4.62
CA ILE A 64 8.52 -28.08 -4.42
C ILE A 64 8.50 -26.86 -5.35
N ASP A 65 9.61 -26.10 -5.43
CA ASP A 65 9.67 -24.89 -6.27
C ASP A 65 9.53 -25.26 -7.77
N THR A 66 10.07 -26.42 -8.17
CA THR A 66 9.94 -26.93 -9.54
C THR A 66 8.48 -27.26 -9.89
N GLU A 67 7.76 -27.99 -9.04
CA GLU A 67 6.35 -28.34 -9.32
C GLU A 67 5.45 -27.10 -9.20
N LEU A 68 5.72 -26.21 -8.26
CA LEU A 68 5.01 -24.95 -8.10
C LEU A 68 5.17 -24.04 -9.33
N LYS A 69 6.38 -23.95 -9.89
CA LYS A 69 6.64 -23.20 -11.13
C LYS A 69 5.93 -23.82 -12.32
N LYS A 70 5.86 -25.15 -12.38
CA LYS A 70 5.20 -25.89 -13.46
C LYS A 70 3.66 -25.80 -13.42
N GLU A 71 3.05 -25.94 -12.25
CA GLU A 71 1.59 -25.98 -12.10
C GLU A 71 0.96 -24.59 -11.95
N TYR A 72 1.64 -23.65 -11.28
CA TYR A 72 1.06 -22.36 -10.88
C TYR A 72 1.82 -21.14 -11.40
N ASN A 73 2.90 -21.35 -12.17
CA ASN A 73 3.85 -20.31 -12.55
C ASN A 73 4.26 -19.46 -11.33
N ALA A 74 4.67 -20.12 -10.25
CA ALA A 74 4.95 -19.45 -8.99
C ALA A 74 6.27 -19.88 -8.36
N SER A 75 6.86 -18.98 -7.57
CA SER A 75 8.08 -19.19 -6.81
C SER A 75 7.85 -18.95 -5.32
N ALA A 76 8.32 -19.90 -4.51
CA ALA A 76 8.07 -19.91 -3.08
C ALA A 76 9.12 -19.10 -2.29
N ILE A 77 8.64 -18.36 -1.29
CA ILE A 77 9.44 -17.79 -0.21
C ILE A 77 9.25 -18.66 1.04
N PHE A 78 10.22 -19.52 1.31
CA PHE A 78 10.20 -20.34 2.51
C PHE A 78 10.67 -19.53 3.72
N LEU A 79 9.84 -19.51 4.76
CA LEU A 79 10.13 -18.78 6.00
C LEU A 79 10.34 -19.76 7.14
N THR A 80 11.43 -19.55 7.88
CA THR A 80 11.68 -20.26 9.15
C THR A 80 10.61 -19.89 10.18
N ARG A 81 10.44 -20.73 11.20
CA ARG A 81 9.51 -20.44 12.30
C ARG A 81 9.80 -19.10 12.98
N ARG A 82 11.08 -18.77 13.16
CA ARG A 82 11.51 -17.47 13.72
C ARG A 82 11.06 -16.31 12.83
N GLN A 83 11.32 -16.40 11.52
CA GLN A 83 10.90 -15.38 10.56
C GLN A 83 9.39 -15.20 10.58
N LEU A 84 8.61 -16.27 10.43
CA LEU A 84 7.15 -16.20 10.43
C LEU A 84 6.59 -15.56 11.72
N ASN A 85 7.11 -15.97 12.88
CA ASN A 85 6.65 -15.44 14.17
C ASN A 85 6.92 -13.94 14.33
N ARG A 86 8.06 -13.44 13.84
CA ARG A 86 8.51 -12.07 14.13
C ARG A 86 8.20 -11.08 13.01
N TYR A 87 8.17 -11.53 11.76
CA TYR A 87 7.74 -10.74 10.61
C TYR A 87 6.21 -10.72 10.47
N TYR A 88 5.54 -11.88 10.42
CA TYR A 88 4.10 -11.94 10.11
C TYR A 88 3.26 -11.79 11.39
N PHE A 89 3.46 -12.64 12.39
CA PHE A 89 2.71 -12.54 13.65
C PHE A 89 3.19 -11.40 14.54
N GLY A 90 4.46 -10.97 14.39
CA GLY A 90 5.06 -9.80 15.03
C GLY A 90 4.77 -8.52 14.25
N PHE A 91 5.79 -7.93 13.63
CA PHE A 91 5.74 -6.56 13.08
C PHE A 91 4.53 -6.30 12.17
N SER A 92 4.23 -7.20 11.22
CA SER A 92 3.13 -7.00 10.28
C SER A 92 1.76 -6.89 10.98
N ASN A 93 1.44 -7.81 11.89
CA ASN A 93 0.09 -7.91 12.46
C ASN A 93 -0.07 -7.35 13.89
N ARG A 94 1.03 -7.03 14.58
CA ARG A 94 1.06 -6.38 15.91
C ARG A 94 1.55 -4.93 15.89
N VAL A 95 2.09 -4.45 14.78
CA VAL A 95 2.54 -3.05 14.63
C VAL A 95 1.87 -2.38 13.44
N LEU A 96 2.12 -2.86 12.21
CA LEU A 96 1.57 -2.22 11.00
C LEU A 96 0.04 -2.32 10.96
N TRP A 97 -0.52 -3.51 11.13
CA TRP A 97 -1.98 -3.71 11.05
C TRP A 97 -2.77 -2.81 12.02
N PRO A 98 -2.46 -2.75 13.33
CA PRO A 98 -3.09 -1.80 14.25
C PRO A 98 -3.04 -0.34 13.78
N VAL A 99 -1.85 0.17 13.41
CA VAL A 99 -1.69 1.59 13.04
C VAL A 99 -2.41 1.92 11.75
N LEU A 100 -2.28 1.06 10.73
CA LEU A 100 -2.95 1.24 9.45
C LEU A 100 -4.48 1.22 9.57
N HIS A 101 -5.03 0.70 10.69
CA HIS A 101 -6.46 0.70 10.99
C HIS A 101 -6.83 1.62 12.17
N TYR A 102 -6.01 2.62 12.49
CA TYR A 102 -6.30 3.63 13.53
C TYR A 102 -6.54 3.05 14.94
N LEU A 103 -5.86 1.96 15.26
CA LEU A 103 -5.99 1.25 16.55
C LEU A 103 -4.64 1.21 17.30
N PRO A 104 -4.06 2.37 17.68
CA PRO A 104 -2.72 2.42 18.26
C PRO A 104 -2.61 1.71 19.62
N THR A 105 -3.72 1.52 20.32
CA THR A 105 -3.77 0.78 21.59
C THR A 105 -3.49 -0.72 21.44
N HIS A 106 -3.54 -1.25 20.21
CA HIS A 106 -3.19 -2.63 19.87
C HIS A 106 -1.73 -2.78 19.41
N ILE A 107 -0.94 -1.71 19.42
CA ILE A 107 0.47 -1.79 19.05
C ILE A 107 1.23 -2.54 20.14
N ASP A 108 1.91 -3.59 19.74
CA ASP A 108 2.84 -4.34 20.59
C ASP A 108 4.16 -4.48 19.84
N TYR A 109 5.10 -3.60 20.20
CA TYR A 109 6.35 -3.39 19.49
C TYR A 109 7.53 -4.08 20.18
N ASP A 110 8.27 -4.87 19.40
CA ASP A 110 9.60 -5.39 19.72
C ASP A 110 10.57 -4.97 18.60
N GLU A 111 11.65 -4.28 18.95
CA GLU A 111 12.66 -3.83 17.99
C GLU A 111 13.19 -4.95 17.10
N LYS A 112 13.41 -6.14 17.67
CA LYS A 112 13.94 -7.23 16.85
C LYS A 112 12.89 -7.66 15.82
N ASP A 113 11.58 -7.47 16.04
CA ASP A 113 10.55 -7.86 15.06
C ASP A 113 10.75 -7.07 13.77
N PHE A 114 11.09 -5.78 13.88
CA PHE A 114 11.42 -4.97 12.71
C PHE A 114 12.70 -5.42 12.00
N ARG A 115 13.73 -5.85 12.75
CA ARG A 115 14.94 -6.44 12.14
C ARG A 115 14.59 -7.66 11.28
N VAL A 116 13.69 -8.51 11.75
CA VAL A 116 13.20 -9.67 10.99
C VAL A 116 12.28 -9.26 9.85
N TYR A 117 11.51 -8.18 10.01
CA TYR A 117 10.72 -7.62 8.91
C TYR A 117 11.61 -7.17 7.74
N ARG A 118 12.72 -6.49 8.04
CA ARG A 118 13.76 -6.15 7.04
C ARG A 118 14.41 -7.37 6.42
N GLU A 119 14.77 -8.36 7.25
CA GLU A 119 15.34 -9.64 6.79
C GLU A 119 14.42 -10.33 5.78
N VAL A 120 13.12 -10.46 6.09
CA VAL A 120 12.16 -11.10 5.20
C VAL A 120 11.91 -10.27 3.93
N ASN A 121 11.77 -8.94 4.05
CA ASN A 121 11.63 -8.08 2.88
C ASN A 121 12.85 -8.19 1.93
N ARG A 122 14.07 -8.36 2.49
CA ARG A 122 15.28 -8.61 1.70
C ARG A 122 15.21 -9.95 0.96
N ILE A 123 14.71 -11.03 1.59
CA ILE A 123 14.50 -12.33 0.94
C ILE A 123 13.52 -12.22 -0.24
N PHE A 124 12.43 -11.46 -0.07
CA PHE A 124 11.50 -11.17 -1.16
C PHE A 124 12.19 -10.41 -2.30
N ALA A 125 12.93 -9.35 -1.98
CA ALA A 125 13.68 -8.57 -2.97
C ALA A 125 14.73 -9.43 -3.71
N ASP A 126 15.45 -10.30 -3.00
CA ASP A 126 16.41 -11.24 -3.56
C ASP A 126 15.77 -12.15 -4.61
N ARG A 127 14.61 -12.73 -4.30
CA ARG A 127 13.89 -13.59 -5.25
C ARG A 127 13.38 -12.80 -6.46
N ILE A 128 12.86 -11.58 -6.27
CA ILE A 128 12.41 -10.72 -7.38
C ILE A 128 13.58 -10.43 -8.33
N VAL A 129 14.74 -10.04 -7.79
CA VAL A 129 15.92 -9.74 -8.61
C VAL A 129 16.40 -10.98 -9.37
N GLN A 130 16.36 -12.16 -8.76
CA GLN A 130 16.67 -13.42 -9.45
C GLN A 130 15.71 -13.69 -10.63
N GLU A 131 14.40 -13.52 -10.43
CA GLU A 131 13.41 -13.74 -11.50
C GLU A 131 13.49 -12.67 -12.60
N LEU A 132 13.84 -11.42 -12.28
CA LEU A 132 14.11 -10.36 -13.25
C LEU A 132 15.37 -10.66 -14.08
N GLN A 133 16.44 -11.14 -13.45
CA GLN A 133 17.69 -11.51 -14.15
C GLN A 133 17.52 -12.72 -15.07
N ALA A 134 16.67 -13.68 -14.69
CA ALA A 134 16.30 -14.83 -15.52
C ALA A 134 15.21 -14.48 -16.56
N GLY A 135 14.65 -13.27 -16.46
CA GLY A 135 13.47 -12.82 -17.16
C GLY A 135 13.73 -12.01 -18.41
N LYS A 136 12.76 -11.13 -18.71
CA LYS A 136 12.87 -10.14 -19.79
C LYS A 136 13.12 -8.77 -19.19
N THR A 137 13.72 -7.87 -19.97
CA THR A 137 14.02 -6.50 -19.53
C THR A 137 12.76 -5.64 -19.30
N ASP A 138 11.61 -6.04 -19.83
CA ASP A 138 10.33 -5.33 -19.75
C ASP A 138 9.37 -5.88 -18.68
N ASP A 139 9.82 -6.81 -17.84
CA ASP A 139 9.01 -7.40 -16.77
C ASP A 139 8.49 -6.33 -15.79
N ILE A 140 7.22 -6.48 -15.40
CA ILE A 140 6.57 -5.62 -14.42
C ILE A 140 6.58 -6.31 -13.06
N VAL A 141 7.08 -5.64 -12.02
CA VAL A 141 7.00 -6.11 -10.65
C VAL A 141 5.81 -5.43 -9.96
N TRP A 142 4.82 -6.21 -9.54
CA TRP A 142 3.66 -5.68 -8.82
C TRP A 142 3.62 -6.22 -7.39
N ILE A 143 4.01 -5.37 -6.44
CA ILE A 143 4.15 -5.68 -5.02
C ILE A 143 2.85 -5.32 -4.30
N HIS A 144 2.38 -6.23 -3.46
CA HIS A 144 1.12 -6.06 -2.74
C HIS A 144 1.31 -6.04 -1.21
N ASP A 145 0.69 -5.01 -0.64
CA ASP A 145 0.28 -4.90 0.75
C ASP A 145 1.37 -4.62 1.80
N TYR A 146 0.90 -4.28 3.00
CA TYR A 146 1.70 -3.74 4.10
C TYR A 146 2.83 -4.66 4.60
N GLN A 147 2.83 -5.95 4.28
CA GLN A 147 3.92 -6.82 4.72
C GLN A 147 5.21 -6.60 3.90
N LEU A 148 5.11 -5.97 2.72
CA LEU A 148 6.21 -5.83 1.77
C LEU A 148 6.59 -4.37 1.48
N MET A 149 6.38 -3.46 2.43
CA MET A 149 6.58 -2.02 2.22
C MET A 149 8.02 -1.61 1.94
N LEU A 150 9.02 -2.45 2.28
CA LEU A 150 10.44 -2.16 2.02
C LEU A 150 10.95 -2.74 0.71
N VAL A 151 10.20 -3.69 0.13
CA VAL A 151 10.62 -4.40 -1.08
C VAL A 151 10.85 -3.47 -2.27
N PRO A 152 10.02 -2.43 -2.55
CA PRO A 152 10.23 -1.60 -3.73
C PRO A 152 11.61 -0.95 -3.76
N ALA A 153 12.02 -0.28 -2.69
CA ALA A 153 13.35 0.33 -2.58
C ALA A 153 14.48 -0.72 -2.64
N MET A 154 14.33 -1.87 -1.98
CA MET A 154 15.36 -2.93 -2.02
C MET A 154 15.56 -3.54 -3.41
N VAL A 155 14.50 -3.58 -4.24
CA VAL A 155 14.60 -4.02 -5.64
C VAL A 155 15.23 -2.91 -6.49
N ARG A 156 14.76 -1.66 -6.37
CA ARG A 156 15.29 -0.49 -7.09
C ARG A 156 16.80 -0.31 -6.89
N GLU A 157 17.28 -0.47 -5.66
CA GLU A 157 18.72 -0.39 -5.30
C GLU A 157 19.59 -1.31 -6.18
N ARG A 158 19.05 -2.46 -6.59
CA ARG A 158 19.77 -3.50 -7.35
C ARG A 158 19.41 -3.53 -8.82
N VAL A 159 18.22 -3.08 -9.17
CA VAL A 159 17.70 -2.98 -10.54
C VAL A 159 17.09 -1.60 -10.71
N PRO A 160 17.91 -0.55 -10.96
CA PRO A 160 17.44 0.83 -11.04
C PRO A 160 16.35 1.07 -12.08
N GLU A 161 16.32 0.27 -13.14
CA GLU A 161 15.35 0.37 -14.25
C GLU A 161 14.08 -0.49 -14.07
N ALA A 162 13.93 -1.18 -12.92
CA ALA A 162 12.80 -2.08 -12.70
C ALA A 162 11.45 -1.34 -12.78
N ARG A 163 10.45 -1.92 -13.45
CA ARG A 163 9.09 -1.36 -13.47
C ARG A 163 8.34 -1.85 -12.23
N ILE A 164 8.26 -1.03 -11.19
CA ILE A 164 7.75 -1.45 -9.87
C ILE A 164 6.44 -0.72 -9.55
N GLY A 165 5.35 -1.47 -9.44
CA GLY A 165 4.10 -1.01 -8.82
C GLY A 165 3.97 -1.52 -7.39
N PHE A 166 3.47 -0.68 -6.49
CA PHE A 166 3.04 -1.08 -5.15
C PHE A 166 1.56 -0.78 -4.95
N PHE A 167 0.79 -1.70 -4.37
CA PHE A 167 -0.60 -1.45 -4.02
C PHE A 167 -0.88 -1.81 -2.56
N LEU A 168 -1.36 -0.84 -1.77
CA LEU A 168 -1.74 -1.03 -0.37
C LEU A 168 -3.21 -1.44 -0.26
N HIS A 169 -3.50 -2.61 0.32
CA HIS A 169 -4.86 -3.11 0.44
C HIS A 169 -5.59 -2.65 1.71
N THR A 170 -4.84 -2.27 2.75
CA THR A 170 -5.37 -1.66 3.98
C THR A 170 -5.67 -0.17 3.77
N PRO A 171 -6.31 0.51 4.73
CA PRO A 171 -6.26 1.96 4.76
C PRO A 171 -4.81 2.45 4.90
N PHE A 172 -4.59 3.71 4.53
CA PHE A 172 -3.40 4.46 4.92
C PHE A 172 -3.82 5.55 5.92
N PRO A 173 -3.23 5.58 7.13
CA PRO A 173 -3.71 6.42 8.21
C PRO A 173 -3.22 7.86 8.10
N SER A 174 -3.86 8.81 8.79
CA SER A 174 -3.43 10.21 8.85
C SER A 174 -1.99 10.34 9.34
N SER A 175 -1.35 11.48 9.07
CA SER A 175 0.06 11.68 9.43
C SER A 175 0.30 11.60 10.96
N GLU A 176 -0.65 12.03 11.77
CA GLU A 176 -0.62 11.92 13.23
C GLU A 176 -0.60 10.45 13.67
N MET A 177 -1.47 9.63 13.07
CA MET A 177 -1.55 8.20 13.37
C MET A 177 -0.34 7.45 12.81
N TYR A 178 0.10 7.76 11.60
CA TYR A 178 1.27 7.13 10.98
C TYR A 178 2.55 7.41 11.79
N ARG A 179 2.67 8.58 12.43
CA ARG A 179 3.81 8.90 13.29
C ARG A 179 3.92 8.01 14.53
N ALA A 180 2.89 7.25 14.89
CA ALA A 180 2.97 6.22 15.93
C ALA A 180 3.83 5.01 15.50
N LEU A 181 4.10 4.83 14.19
CA LEU A 181 4.96 3.74 13.72
C LEU A 181 6.43 3.98 14.09
N PRO A 182 7.09 2.98 14.71
CA PRO A 182 8.55 2.94 14.72
C PRO A 182 9.05 2.72 13.28
N TYR A 183 10.20 3.30 12.93
CA TYR A 183 10.79 3.20 11.58
C TYR A 183 9.92 3.74 10.44
N ARG A 184 9.00 4.66 10.75
CA ARG A 184 8.12 5.35 9.80
C ARG A 184 8.84 5.91 8.58
N GLU A 185 10.04 6.47 8.74
CA GLU A 185 10.83 7.00 7.63
C GLU A 185 11.30 5.88 6.69
N GLU A 186 11.78 4.77 7.24
CA GLU A 186 12.27 3.62 6.46
C GLU A 186 11.13 2.96 5.68
N LEU A 187 9.94 2.89 6.28
CA LEU A 187 8.74 2.37 5.60
C LEU A 187 8.28 3.28 4.45
N LEU A 188 8.27 4.60 4.64
CA LEU A 188 7.93 5.55 3.57
C LEU A 188 8.96 5.50 2.44
N LYS A 189 10.26 5.54 2.77
CA LYS A 189 11.35 5.41 1.80
C LYS A 189 11.29 4.07 1.05
N GLY A 190 10.90 3.00 1.75
CA GLY A 190 10.65 1.69 1.16
C GLY A 190 9.64 1.72 0.02
N LEU A 191 8.50 2.41 0.24
CA LEU A 191 7.45 2.59 -0.76
C LEU A 191 7.91 3.46 -1.94
N LEU A 192 8.71 4.48 -1.67
CA LEU A 192 9.22 5.42 -2.67
C LEU A 192 10.16 4.79 -3.71
N GLY A 193 10.54 3.50 -3.60
CA GLY A 193 11.24 2.81 -4.69
C GLY A 193 10.34 2.38 -5.87
N SER A 194 9.01 2.57 -5.75
CA SER A 194 8.04 2.26 -6.80
C SER A 194 7.96 3.33 -7.89
N ASN A 195 7.59 2.94 -9.11
CA ASN A 195 7.14 3.87 -10.14
C ASN A 195 5.68 4.31 -9.93
N LEU A 196 4.83 3.42 -9.38
CA LEU A 196 3.44 3.72 -9.04
C LEU A 196 3.09 3.17 -7.66
N ILE A 197 2.50 4.00 -6.79
CA ILE A 197 1.91 3.59 -5.50
C ILE A 197 0.39 3.79 -5.56
N GLY A 198 -0.36 2.69 -5.42
CA GLY A 198 -1.81 2.69 -5.41
C GLY A 198 -2.41 2.47 -4.02
N PHE A 199 -3.53 3.16 -3.77
CA PHE A 199 -4.33 3.05 -2.56
C PHE A 199 -5.78 2.69 -2.90
N GLN A 200 -6.53 2.20 -1.91
CA GLN A 200 -7.96 1.91 -2.08
C GLN A 200 -8.83 3.16 -2.29
N THR A 201 -8.48 4.26 -1.62
CA THR A 201 -9.30 5.49 -1.58
C THR A 201 -8.44 6.74 -1.71
N HIS A 202 -9.07 7.82 -2.20
CA HIS A 202 -8.45 9.15 -2.26
C HIS A 202 -8.05 9.68 -0.87
N SER A 203 -8.76 9.27 0.20
CA SER A 203 -8.36 9.67 1.55
C SER A 203 -7.04 9.04 1.95
N GLY A 204 -6.86 7.74 1.68
CA GLY A 204 -5.58 7.05 1.92
C GLY A 204 -4.43 7.71 1.15
N LEU A 205 -4.64 8.01 -0.13
CA LEU A 205 -3.69 8.74 -0.98
C LEU A 205 -3.30 10.10 -0.37
N ARG A 206 -4.28 10.90 0.04
CA ARG A 206 -4.04 12.21 0.67
C ARG A 206 -3.28 12.09 1.99
N HIS A 207 -3.59 11.09 2.80
CA HIS A 207 -2.87 10.86 4.05
C HIS A 207 -1.42 10.43 3.80
N PHE A 208 -1.15 9.64 2.76
CA PHE A 208 0.20 9.30 2.35
C PHE A 208 1.01 10.56 1.99
N ARG A 209 0.46 11.44 1.16
CA ARG A 209 1.09 12.74 0.82
C ARG A 209 1.40 13.58 2.06
N SER A 210 0.44 13.67 2.99
CA SER A 210 0.65 14.39 4.25
C SER A 210 1.74 13.75 5.11
N SER A 211 1.82 12.41 5.17
CA SER A 211 2.89 11.70 5.86
C SER A 211 4.26 11.94 5.22
N LEU A 212 4.37 11.97 3.89
CA LEU A 212 5.61 12.30 3.20
C LEU A 212 6.11 13.70 3.57
N LEU A 213 5.23 14.70 3.51
CA LEU A 213 5.57 16.07 3.85
C LEU A 213 6.02 16.21 5.31
N HIS A 214 5.26 15.67 6.25
CA HIS A 214 5.55 15.87 7.68
C HIS A 214 6.67 15.00 8.23
N ILE A 215 7.04 13.91 7.58
CA ILE A 215 8.03 12.95 8.08
C ILE A 215 9.32 13.01 7.28
N LEU A 216 9.23 13.15 5.95
CA LEU A 216 10.39 13.19 5.06
C LEU A 216 10.70 14.59 4.52
N GLY A 217 9.82 15.58 4.74
CA GLY A 217 9.97 16.90 4.14
C GLY A 217 9.73 16.90 2.62
N LEU A 218 9.17 15.82 2.08
CA LEU A 218 8.92 15.67 0.64
C LEU A 218 7.53 16.20 0.29
N ASP A 219 7.50 17.27 -0.50
CA ASP A 219 6.26 17.74 -1.11
C ASP A 219 5.86 16.85 -2.30
N SER A 220 4.61 16.96 -2.73
CA SER A 220 4.07 16.16 -3.83
C SER A 220 3.03 16.95 -4.61
N GLU A 221 3.02 16.76 -5.93
CA GLU A 221 1.86 17.07 -6.75
C GLU A 221 0.68 16.17 -6.37
N ILE A 222 -0.49 16.40 -6.98
CA ILE A 222 -1.71 15.63 -6.68
C ILE A 222 -1.51 14.12 -6.90
N ASN A 223 -0.81 13.77 -7.97
CA ASN A 223 -0.61 12.40 -8.44
C ASN A 223 0.87 12.03 -8.66
N ARG A 224 1.82 12.86 -8.26
CA ARG A 224 3.26 12.63 -8.50
C ARG A 224 4.12 13.13 -7.34
N ILE A 225 5.20 12.41 -7.08
CA ILE A 225 6.29 12.80 -6.19
C ILE A 225 7.56 12.76 -7.04
N ASP A 226 8.28 13.87 -7.10
CA ASP A 226 9.55 13.95 -7.81
C ASP A 226 10.68 13.74 -6.78
N LEU A 227 11.53 12.73 -7.03
CA LEU A 227 12.73 12.42 -6.26
C LEU A 227 13.96 12.74 -7.11
N GLU A 228 15.14 12.78 -6.50
CA GLU A 228 16.39 13.12 -7.19
C GLU A 228 16.73 12.16 -8.34
N ASP A 229 16.39 10.87 -8.18
CA ASP A 229 16.79 9.78 -9.07
C ASP A 229 15.63 9.23 -9.92
N HIS A 230 14.37 9.49 -9.54
CA HIS A 230 13.18 9.10 -10.31
C HIS A 230 11.90 9.82 -9.85
N SER A 231 10.81 9.65 -10.59
CA SER A 231 9.46 10.11 -10.17
C SER A 231 8.56 8.95 -9.78
N VAL A 232 7.77 9.15 -8.73
CA VAL A 232 6.77 8.19 -8.23
C VAL A 232 5.37 8.72 -8.53
N GLN A 233 4.61 8.02 -9.38
CA GLN A 233 3.18 8.28 -9.54
C GLN A 233 2.41 7.72 -8.33
N ILE A 234 1.32 8.38 -7.97
CA ILE A 234 0.46 7.97 -6.87
C ILE A 234 -1.02 8.08 -7.27
N GLY A 235 -1.84 7.09 -6.88
CA GLY A 235 -3.23 7.03 -7.32
C GLY A 235 -4.15 6.23 -6.39
N ALA A 236 -5.47 6.40 -6.60
CA ALA A 236 -6.50 5.64 -5.89
C ALA A 236 -7.21 4.68 -6.86
N TYR A 237 -7.11 3.38 -6.60
CA TYR A 237 -7.67 2.32 -7.41
C TYR A 237 -8.51 1.41 -6.49
N PRO A 238 -9.81 1.65 -6.36
CA PRO A 238 -10.65 0.86 -5.46
C PRO A 238 -10.78 -0.58 -5.96
N ILE A 239 -10.26 -1.55 -5.19
CA ILE A 239 -10.40 -2.97 -5.56
C ILE A 239 -11.86 -3.41 -5.50
N SER A 240 -12.22 -4.38 -6.32
CA SER A 240 -13.60 -4.86 -6.43
C SER A 240 -13.66 -6.37 -6.61
N VAL A 241 -14.86 -6.87 -6.86
CA VAL A 241 -15.16 -8.29 -7.05
C VAL A 241 -15.23 -8.65 -8.54
N ASP A 242 -15.33 -9.95 -8.84
CA ASP A 242 -15.64 -10.45 -10.17
C ASP A 242 -17.10 -10.95 -10.22
N PRO A 243 -18.04 -10.15 -10.76
CA PRO A 243 -19.44 -10.56 -10.86
C PRO A 243 -19.64 -11.84 -11.69
N ALA A 244 -18.79 -12.10 -12.70
CA ALA A 244 -18.94 -13.28 -13.55
C ALA A 244 -18.57 -14.56 -12.79
N LYS A 245 -17.55 -14.52 -11.92
CA LYS A 245 -17.22 -15.63 -11.02
C LYS A 245 -18.29 -15.89 -9.98
N ILE A 246 -18.91 -14.84 -9.45
CA ILE A 246 -20.06 -14.95 -8.54
C ILE A 246 -21.21 -15.67 -9.25
N ASP A 247 -21.56 -15.19 -10.45
CA ASP A 247 -22.61 -15.81 -11.27
C ASP A 247 -22.28 -17.27 -11.62
N ALA A 248 -21.01 -17.60 -11.89
CA ALA A 248 -20.58 -18.96 -12.17
C ALA A 248 -20.74 -19.87 -10.93
N ALA A 249 -20.33 -19.42 -9.75
CA ALA A 249 -20.48 -20.17 -8.50
C ALA A 249 -21.95 -20.47 -8.19
N MET A 250 -22.86 -19.53 -8.49
CA MET A 250 -24.31 -19.70 -8.31
C MET A 250 -24.96 -20.64 -9.34
N ARG A 251 -24.25 -21.01 -10.42
CA ARG A 251 -24.73 -21.97 -11.43
C ARG A 251 -24.18 -23.38 -11.24
N GLU A 252 -23.32 -23.60 -10.25
CA GLU A 252 -22.78 -24.92 -9.96
C GLU A 252 -23.90 -25.90 -9.55
N PRO A 253 -23.83 -27.20 -9.92
CA PRO A 253 -24.89 -28.18 -9.64
C PRO A 253 -25.28 -28.31 -8.17
N ASP A 254 -24.29 -28.20 -7.29
CA ASP A 254 -24.48 -28.31 -5.83
C ASP A 254 -25.04 -27.03 -5.18
N PHE A 255 -25.19 -25.92 -5.93
CA PHE A 255 -25.64 -24.65 -5.36
C PHE A 255 -27.04 -24.75 -4.77
N GLU A 256 -27.93 -25.55 -5.37
CA GLU A 256 -29.29 -25.77 -4.83
C GLU A 256 -29.24 -26.48 -3.47
N GLU A 257 -28.26 -27.37 -3.24
CA GLU A 257 -28.07 -27.98 -1.93
C GLU A 257 -27.61 -26.96 -0.90
N ASP A 258 -26.68 -26.07 -1.26
CA ASP A 258 -26.25 -24.98 -0.40
C ASP A 258 -27.43 -24.04 -0.07
N LEU A 259 -28.32 -23.73 -1.03
CA LEU A 259 -29.55 -22.97 -0.78
C LEU A 259 -30.50 -23.70 0.17
N ARG A 260 -30.69 -25.02 0.03
CA ARG A 260 -31.51 -25.81 0.95
C ARG A 260 -31.00 -25.71 2.38
N ILE A 261 -29.68 -25.85 2.59
CA ILE A 261 -29.04 -25.71 3.90
C ILE A 261 -29.26 -24.31 4.49
N VAL A 262 -29.06 -23.27 3.68
CA VAL A 262 -29.24 -21.88 4.14
C VAL A 262 -30.71 -21.58 4.47
N ARG A 263 -31.67 -22.07 3.67
CA ARG A 263 -33.11 -21.94 3.94
C ARG A 263 -33.53 -22.67 5.21
N GLN A 264 -32.88 -23.78 5.56
CA GLN A 264 -33.10 -24.47 6.84
C GLN A 264 -32.60 -23.67 8.05
N ILE A 265 -31.58 -22.83 7.89
CA ILE A 265 -31.13 -21.89 8.94
C ILE A 265 -32.11 -20.71 9.01
N LYS A 266 -32.53 -20.20 7.85
CA LYS A 266 -33.48 -19.09 7.71
C LYS A 266 -34.83 -19.41 8.34
N LYS A 267 -35.37 -20.62 8.08
CA LYS A 267 -36.70 -21.08 8.54
C LYS A 267 -37.84 -20.10 8.23
N GLY A 268 -37.78 -19.45 7.07
CA GLY A 268 -38.79 -18.45 6.66
C GLY A 268 -38.70 -17.08 7.37
N ARG A 269 -37.79 -16.92 8.34
CA ARG A 269 -37.49 -15.65 9.00
C ARG A 269 -36.72 -14.70 8.08
N LYS A 270 -36.71 -13.40 8.40
CA LYS A 270 -35.79 -12.44 7.76
C LYS A 270 -34.36 -12.74 8.18
N MET A 271 -33.44 -12.78 7.23
CA MET A 271 -32.03 -13.09 7.50
C MET A 271 -31.18 -11.82 7.41
N ILE A 272 -30.51 -11.50 8.52
CA ILE A 272 -29.39 -10.58 8.54
C ILE A 272 -28.12 -11.40 8.42
N LEU A 273 -27.25 -11.08 7.47
CA LEU A 273 -26.00 -11.77 7.25
C LEU A 273 -24.83 -10.85 7.57
N SER A 274 -23.86 -11.40 8.28
CA SER A 274 -22.57 -10.74 8.46
C SER A 274 -21.43 -11.74 8.34
N VAL A 275 -20.46 -11.43 7.48
CA VAL A 275 -19.34 -12.31 7.13
C VAL A 275 -18.05 -11.55 7.32
N ASP A 276 -17.19 -12.02 8.22
CA ASP A 276 -15.93 -11.36 8.50
C ASP A 276 -14.85 -12.37 8.89
N ARG A 277 -13.59 -12.00 8.69
CA ARG A 277 -12.51 -12.60 9.51
C ARG A 277 -12.73 -12.16 10.95
N LEU A 278 -12.52 -13.06 11.90
CA LEU A 278 -12.49 -12.69 13.31
C LEU A 278 -11.26 -11.80 13.56
N ASP A 279 -11.45 -10.50 13.43
CA ASP A 279 -10.41 -9.46 13.45
C ASP A 279 -10.98 -8.22 14.13
N TYR A 280 -10.20 -7.58 15.01
CA TYR A 280 -10.68 -6.48 15.84
C TYR A 280 -11.06 -5.23 15.05
N THR A 281 -10.63 -5.15 13.78
CA THR A 281 -11.03 -4.09 12.85
C THR A 281 -12.49 -4.18 12.41
N LYS A 282 -13.15 -5.34 12.58
CA LYS A 282 -14.47 -5.62 11.99
C LYS A 282 -15.67 -5.19 12.85
N GLY A 283 -15.43 -4.69 14.07
CA GLY A 283 -16.51 -4.21 14.95
C GLY A 283 -17.54 -5.28 15.30
N ILE A 284 -17.16 -6.57 15.30
CA ILE A 284 -18.09 -7.69 15.58
C ILE A 284 -18.74 -7.55 16.97
N PRO A 285 -18.01 -7.22 18.06
CA PRO A 285 -18.64 -7.05 19.36
C PRO A 285 -19.70 -5.94 19.40
N GLU A 286 -19.44 -4.81 18.73
CA GLU A 286 -20.34 -3.65 18.66
C GLU A 286 -21.57 -3.97 17.83
N ARG A 287 -21.39 -4.69 16.73
CA ARG A 287 -22.47 -5.24 15.91
C ARG A 287 -23.39 -6.15 16.71
N LEU A 288 -22.82 -7.13 17.42
CA LEU A 288 -23.60 -8.07 18.22
C LEU A 288 -24.31 -7.35 19.38
N SER A 289 -23.65 -6.38 20.00
CA SER A 289 -24.26 -5.54 21.05
C SER A 289 -25.42 -4.69 20.50
N ALA A 290 -25.29 -4.15 19.29
CA ALA A 290 -26.36 -3.41 18.63
C ALA A 290 -27.52 -4.33 18.22
N TYR A 291 -27.24 -5.55 17.74
CA TYR A 291 -28.28 -6.54 17.46
C TYR A 291 -29.03 -6.97 18.73
N LYS A 292 -28.31 -7.19 19.85
CA LYS A 292 -28.94 -7.44 21.16
C LYS A 292 -29.89 -6.30 21.53
N LYS A 293 -29.44 -5.06 21.41
CA LYS A 293 -30.23 -3.86 21.69
C LYS A 293 -31.46 -3.72 20.78
N PHE A 294 -31.31 -4.07 19.50
CA PHE A 294 -32.42 -4.14 18.55
C PHE A 294 -33.50 -5.13 19.00
N LEU A 295 -33.12 -6.32 19.45
CA LEU A 295 -34.06 -7.32 19.96
C LEU A 295 -34.70 -6.89 21.29
N GLU A 296 -33.95 -6.24 22.18
CA GLU A 296 -34.48 -5.71 23.44
C GLU A 296 -35.56 -4.63 23.21
N ARG A 297 -35.40 -3.81 22.15
CA ARG A 297 -36.38 -2.79 21.74
C ARG A 297 -37.58 -3.36 21.01
N ASN A 298 -37.40 -4.47 20.30
CA ASN A 298 -38.39 -5.09 19.43
C ASN A 298 -38.52 -6.60 19.74
N PRO A 299 -39.07 -6.99 20.91
CA PRO A 299 -39.08 -8.39 21.36
C PRO A 299 -39.77 -9.35 20.38
N GLU A 300 -40.78 -8.88 19.64
CA GLU A 300 -41.47 -9.64 18.60
C GLU A 300 -40.55 -10.02 17.42
N LYS A 301 -39.53 -9.19 17.13
CA LYS A 301 -38.58 -9.45 16.04
C LYS A 301 -37.67 -10.64 16.31
N ALA A 302 -37.49 -11.03 17.57
CA ALA A 302 -36.67 -12.18 17.92
C ALA A 302 -37.20 -13.51 17.32
N ALA A 303 -38.51 -13.63 17.09
CA ALA A 303 -39.10 -14.77 16.40
C ALA A 303 -39.09 -14.62 14.86
N GLU A 304 -39.03 -13.39 14.35
CA GLU A 304 -39.17 -13.07 12.92
C GLU A 304 -37.83 -12.93 12.19
N VAL A 305 -36.72 -12.74 12.92
CA VAL A 305 -35.41 -12.38 12.37
C VAL A 305 -34.33 -13.33 12.89
N VAL A 306 -33.33 -13.62 12.05
CA VAL A 306 -32.12 -14.32 12.43
C VAL A 306 -30.87 -13.59 11.94
N LEU A 307 -29.93 -13.34 12.84
CA LEU A 307 -28.58 -12.91 12.51
C LEU A 307 -27.69 -14.13 12.27
N VAL A 308 -27.18 -14.29 11.06
CA VAL A 308 -26.13 -15.26 10.75
C VAL A 308 -24.78 -14.55 10.75
N GLN A 309 -23.95 -14.81 11.77
CA GLN A 309 -22.59 -14.29 11.87
C GLN A 309 -21.59 -15.38 11.50
N VAL A 310 -20.97 -15.25 10.33
CA VAL A 310 -19.84 -16.09 9.92
C VAL A 310 -18.55 -15.39 10.32
N ALA A 311 -17.77 -16.01 11.19
CA ALA A 311 -16.49 -15.51 11.69
C ALA A 311 -15.37 -16.48 11.25
N VAL A 312 -14.57 -16.08 10.27
CA VAL A 312 -13.47 -16.89 9.75
C VAL A 312 -12.26 -16.80 10.69
N PRO A 313 -11.73 -17.92 11.22
CA PRO A 313 -10.54 -17.91 12.07
C PRO A 313 -9.36 -17.17 11.43
N SER A 314 -8.76 -16.23 12.15
CA SER A 314 -7.64 -15.43 11.64
C SER A 314 -6.61 -15.18 12.73
N ARG A 315 -5.33 -15.35 12.39
CA ARG A 315 -4.17 -14.97 13.24
C ARG A 315 -4.27 -15.46 14.69
N THR A 316 -4.78 -16.68 14.89
CA THR A 316 -5.11 -17.27 16.19
C THR A 316 -3.93 -17.40 17.17
N LYS A 317 -2.69 -17.25 16.69
CA LYS A 317 -1.47 -17.23 17.49
C LYS A 317 -1.24 -15.90 18.20
N ILE A 318 -1.95 -14.84 17.84
CA ILE A 318 -1.84 -13.51 18.46
C ILE A 318 -2.85 -13.41 19.63
N PRO A 319 -2.42 -13.00 20.84
CA PRO A 319 -3.30 -12.91 22.02
C PRO A 319 -4.59 -12.11 21.81
N ASP A 320 -4.50 -10.93 21.19
CA ASP A 320 -5.66 -10.05 20.93
C ASP A 320 -6.79 -10.74 20.16
N TYR A 321 -6.44 -11.62 19.21
CA TYR A 321 -7.42 -12.36 18.42
C TYR A 321 -8.11 -13.46 19.24
N ARG A 322 -7.43 -14.02 20.23
CA ARG A 322 -8.04 -14.97 21.18
C ARG A 322 -8.99 -14.26 22.13
N HIS A 323 -8.57 -13.13 22.72
CA HIS A 323 -9.44 -12.33 23.58
C HIS A 323 -10.68 -11.81 22.83
N LEU A 324 -10.52 -11.41 21.56
CA LEU A 324 -11.65 -11.04 20.71
C LEU A 324 -12.63 -12.20 20.53
N LYS A 325 -12.12 -13.42 20.30
CA LYS A 325 -12.97 -14.63 20.19
C LYS A 325 -13.79 -14.82 21.45
N ASP A 326 -13.13 -14.81 22.61
CA ASP A 326 -13.78 -15.04 23.89
C ASP A 326 -14.87 -13.98 24.14
N ARG A 327 -14.57 -12.70 23.88
CA ARG A 327 -15.55 -11.60 23.98
C ARG A 327 -16.73 -11.79 23.04
N VAL A 328 -16.50 -12.21 21.80
CA VAL A 328 -17.57 -12.47 20.83
C VAL A 328 -18.45 -13.64 21.28
N GLU A 329 -17.87 -14.74 21.74
CA GLU A 329 -18.62 -15.91 22.21
C GLU A 329 -19.48 -15.57 23.42
N VAL A 330 -18.97 -14.78 24.37
CA VAL A 330 -19.77 -14.28 25.51
C VAL A 330 -20.99 -13.51 25.03
N ILE A 331 -20.84 -12.53 24.12
CA ILE A 331 -21.98 -11.74 23.64
C ILE A 331 -22.99 -12.61 22.87
N VAL A 332 -22.51 -13.61 22.10
CA VAL A 332 -23.39 -14.57 21.42
C VAL A 332 -24.19 -15.39 22.44
N MET A 333 -23.55 -15.91 23.48
CA MET A 333 -24.24 -16.67 24.52
C MET A 333 -25.27 -15.80 25.25
N ASP A 334 -24.93 -14.57 25.61
CA ASP A 334 -25.87 -13.61 26.22
C ASP A 334 -27.13 -13.42 25.37
N ILE A 335 -26.99 -13.33 24.03
CA ILE A 335 -28.14 -13.18 23.12
C ILE A 335 -28.98 -14.47 23.10
N ILE A 336 -28.33 -15.64 23.09
CA ILE A 336 -29.02 -16.93 23.08
C ILE A 336 -29.80 -17.15 24.38
N GLU A 337 -29.16 -16.92 25.53
CA GLU A 337 -29.75 -17.09 26.86
C GLU A 337 -30.95 -16.16 27.06
N ALA A 338 -30.85 -14.90 26.63
CA ALA A 338 -31.95 -13.94 26.71
C ALA A 338 -33.21 -14.35 25.90
N HIS A 339 -33.07 -15.30 24.96
CA HIS A 339 -34.15 -15.75 24.07
C HIS A 339 -34.34 -17.27 24.09
N GLU A 340 -33.95 -17.95 25.18
CA GLU A 340 -34.02 -19.42 25.31
C GLU A 340 -35.45 -20.00 25.17
N ALA A 341 -36.47 -19.18 25.42
CA ALA A 341 -37.88 -19.56 25.30
C ALA A 341 -38.34 -19.70 23.84
N LEU A 342 -37.58 -19.18 22.87
CA LEU A 342 -37.91 -19.32 21.46
C LEU A 342 -37.56 -20.72 20.95
N PRO A 343 -38.39 -21.33 20.09
CA PRO A 343 -38.06 -22.61 19.45
C PRO A 343 -36.76 -22.56 18.64
N ASP A 344 -36.43 -21.37 18.13
CA ASP A 344 -35.28 -21.10 17.28
C ASP A 344 -34.53 -19.86 17.78
N SER A 345 -33.20 -19.99 17.92
CA SER A 345 -32.36 -18.87 18.34
C SER A 345 -32.41 -17.72 17.33
N PRO A 346 -32.43 -16.44 17.78
CA PRO A 346 -32.35 -15.28 16.89
C PRO A 346 -30.94 -15.05 16.34
N ILE A 347 -29.95 -15.86 16.70
CA ILE A 347 -28.58 -15.75 16.21
C ILE A 347 -27.99 -17.12 15.87
N GLN A 348 -27.28 -17.19 14.74
CA GLN A 348 -26.48 -18.34 14.33
C GLN A 348 -25.02 -17.89 14.16
N PHE A 349 -24.17 -18.25 15.11
CA PHE A 349 -22.73 -17.98 15.04
C PHE A 349 -21.98 -19.17 14.41
N MET A 350 -21.10 -18.89 13.45
CA MET A 350 -20.29 -19.88 12.76
C MET A 350 -18.81 -19.49 12.80
N TYR A 351 -18.02 -20.17 13.62
CA TYR A 351 -16.57 -19.97 13.68
C TYR A 351 -15.82 -20.93 12.74
N ARG A 352 -15.91 -20.69 11.42
CA ARG A 352 -15.28 -21.52 10.39
C ARG A 352 -15.16 -20.79 9.06
N SER A 353 -14.27 -21.28 8.19
CA SER A 353 -14.27 -20.89 6.78
C SER A 353 -15.41 -21.60 6.04
N LEU A 354 -16.01 -20.93 5.07
CA LEU A 354 -17.03 -21.48 4.19
C LEU A 354 -16.54 -21.44 2.74
N PRO A 355 -16.84 -22.47 1.92
CA PRO A 355 -16.60 -22.40 0.48
C PRO A 355 -17.33 -21.21 -0.15
N PHE A 356 -16.75 -20.62 -1.19
CA PHE A 356 -17.31 -19.44 -1.84
C PHE A 356 -18.73 -19.64 -2.37
N ARG A 357 -19.02 -20.82 -2.97
CA ARG A 357 -20.37 -21.20 -3.40
C ARG A 357 -21.40 -21.15 -2.26
N ARG A 358 -21.04 -21.64 -1.08
CA ARG A 358 -21.90 -21.60 0.11
C ARG A 358 -22.08 -20.18 0.64
N LEU A 359 -21.05 -19.33 0.56
CA LEU A 359 -21.18 -17.90 0.87
C LEU A 359 -22.13 -17.20 -0.11
N ALA A 360 -22.05 -17.51 -1.40
CA ALA A 360 -23.00 -17.00 -2.39
C ALA A 360 -24.45 -17.42 -2.06
N ALA A 361 -24.68 -18.64 -1.57
CA ALA A 361 -26.00 -19.07 -1.12
C ALA A 361 -26.50 -18.27 0.10
N PHE A 362 -25.62 -17.97 1.06
CA PHE A 362 -25.94 -17.06 2.17
C PHE A 362 -26.28 -15.65 1.67
N TYR A 363 -25.48 -15.08 0.75
CA TYR A 363 -25.76 -13.76 0.19
C TYR A 363 -27.12 -13.73 -0.53
N SER A 364 -27.45 -14.76 -1.32
CA SER A 364 -28.73 -14.86 -2.03
C SER A 364 -29.93 -14.82 -1.08
N GLU A 365 -29.87 -15.60 -0.01
CA GLU A 365 -30.98 -15.75 0.95
C GLU A 365 -31.03 -14.64 2.00
N ALA A 366 -29.95 -13.87 2.18
CA ALA A 366 -29.91 -12.75 3.12
C ALA A 366 -30.78 -11.57 2.66
N ASP A 367 -31.66 -11.12 3.54
CA ASP A 367 -32.49 -9.92 3.35
C ASP A 367 -31.68 -8.65 3.61
N VAL A 368 -30.78 -8.69 4.60
CA VAL A 368 -29.91 -7.58 4.98
C VAL A 368 -28.47 -8.06 5.11
N ALA A 369 -27.51 -7.35 4.53
CA ALA A 369 -26.09 -7.50 4.85
C ALA A 369 -25.66 -6.42 5.85
N LEU A 370 -25.04 -6.84 6.96
CA LEU A 370 -24.59 -5.96 8.03
C LEU A 370 -23.05 -5.93 8.08
N VAL A 371 -22.48 -4.86 7.52
CA VAL A 371 -21.02 -4.69 7.36
C VAL A 371 -20.55 -3.48 8.16
N THR A 372 -20.06 -3.72 9.37
CA THR A 372 -19.79 -2.66 10.37
C THR A 372 -18.32 -2.57 10.85
N PRO A 373 -17.30 -2.62 9.96
CA PRO A 373 -15.94 -2.47 10.41
C PRO A 373 -15.67 -1.09 11.01
N TYR A 374 -14.79 -1.01 11.99
CA TYR A 374 -14.25 0.26 12.48
C TYR A 374 -13.43 0.96 11.41
N PHE A 375 -12.55 0.23 10.74
CA PHE A 375 -11.78 0.71 9.60
C PHE A 375 -11.56 -0.48 8.67
N ASP A 376 -11.73 -0.27 7.38
CA ASP A 376 -11.48 -1.30 6.36
C ASP A 376 -10.98 -0.66 5.08
N GLY A 377 -9.93 -1.21 4.48
CA GLY A 377 -9.34 -0.64 3.26
C GLY A 377 -10.36 -0.57 2.12
N MET A 378 -11.21 -1.59 2.00
CA MET A 378 -12.32 -1.59 1.04
C MET A 378 -13.55 -2.32 1.60
N ASN A 379 -13.40 -3.57 2.04
CA ASN A 379 -14.49 -4.51 2.34
C ASN A 379 -15.17 -5.11 1.09
N LEU A 380 -14.65 -6.26 0.63
CA LEU A 380 -15.21 -6.96 -0.52
C LEU A 380 -16.51 -7.71 -0.21
N VAL A 381 -16.78 -8.07 1.04
CA VAL A 381 -18.04 -8.74 1.46
C VAL A 381 -19.26 -7.88 1.11
N ALA A 382 -19.17 -6.56 1.31
CA ALA A 382 -20.21 -5.62 0.88
C ALA A 382 -20.47 -5.68 -0.64
N LYS A 383 -19.40 -5.71 -1.44
CA LYS A 383 -19.49 -5.78 -2.91
C LYS A 383 -19.94 -7.16 -3.41
N GLU A 384 -19.55 -8.24 -2.74
CA GLU A 384 -20.02 -9.60 -3.02
C GLU A 384 -21.53 -9.70 -2.80
N TYR A 385 -22.03 -9.18 -1.68
CA TYR A 385 -23.47 -9.13 -1.41
C TYR A 385 -24.21 -8.36 -2.51
N VAL A 386 -23.77 -7.14 -2.83
CA VAL A 386 -24.36 -6.33 -3.90
C VAL A 386 -24.35 -7.07 -5.26
N ALA A 387 -23.25 -7.74 -5.60
CA ALA A 387 -23.10 -8.47 -6.85
C ALA A 387 -24.02 -9.70 -6.94
N VAL A 388 -24.26 -10.39 -5.83
CA VAL A 388 -25.22 -11.51 -5.76
C VAL A 388 -26.66 -11.01 -5.85
N LYS A 389 -26.98 -9.93 -5.11
CA LYS A 389 -28.35 -9.43 -4.98
C LYS A 389 -28.85 -8.71 -6.22
N LYS A 390 -28.03 -7.85 -6.86
CA LYS A 390 -28.35 -7.09 -8.08
C LYS A 390 -29.49 -6.06 -7.96
N ASP A 391 -30.64 -6.41 -7.43
CA ASP A 391 -31.87 -5.61 -7.45
C ASP A 391 -32.77 -5.80 -6.21
N HIS A 392 -32.33 -6.52 -5.17
CA HIS A 392 -33.12 -6.77 -3.97
C HIS A 392 -32.27 -6.84 -2.69
N GLY A 393 -32.89 -6.75 -1.51
CA GLY A 393 -32.18 -6.73 -0.22
C GLY A 393 -31.53 -5.39 0.12
N VAL A 394 -30.95 -5.31 1.32
CA VAL A 394 -30.46 -4.06 1.90
C VAL A 394 -29.04 -4.22 2.42
N LEU A 395 -28.17 -3.25 2.14
CA LEU A 395 -26.82 -3.19 2.69
C LEU A 395 -26.77 -2.10 3.78
N ILE A 396 -26.37 -2.49 4.98
CA ILE A 396 -25.95 -1.58 6.06
C ILE A 396 -24.42 -1.57 6.06
N LEU A 397 -23.81 -0.39 5.94
CA LEU A 397 -22.37 -0.26 5.72
C LEU A 397 -21.77 0.83 6.61
N SER A 398 -20.66 0.50 7.27
CA SER A 398 -19.84 1.47 7.99
C SER A 398 -19.31 2.55 7.06
N GLU A 399 -19.41 3.82 7.49
CA GLU A 399 -18.81 4.97 6.80
C GLU A 399 -17.28 4.87 6.64
N LEU A 400 -16.64 3.99 7.43
CA LEU A 400 -15.19 3.79 7.46
C LEU A 400 -14.71 2.52 6.75
N ALA A 401 -15.60 1.85 6.02
CA ALA A 401 -15.19 0.91 4.99
C ALA A 401 -14.89 1.66 3.69
N GLY A 402 -13.78 1.37 3.01
CA GLY A 402 -13.47 2.00 1.72
C GLY A 402 -14.60 1.84 0.69
N ALA A 403 -15.38 0.76 0.74
CA ALA A 403 -16.54 0.52 -0.10
C ALA A 403 -17.64 1.57 0.08
N ALA A 404 -17.72 2.28 1.22
CA ALA A 404 -18.69 3.35 1.42
C ALA A 404 -18.47 4.53 0.45
N SER A 405 -17.24 4.72 -0.04
CA SER A 405 -16.96 5.72 -1.09
C SER A 405 -17.58 5.35 -2.44
N GLU A 406 -17.90 4.08 -2.66
CA GLU A 406 -18.55 3.58 -3.86
C GLU A 406 -19.95 3.02 -3.61
N LEU A 407 -20.46 2.90 -2.39
CA LEU A 407 -21.76 2.28 -2.11
C LEU A 407 -22.64 3.23 -1.28
N GLY A 408 -22.70 4.50 -1.68
CA GLY A 408 -23.38 5.56 -0.94
C GLY A 408 -24.90 5.39 -0.82
N GLU A 409 -25.52 4.52 -1.61
CA GLU A 409 -26.93 4.17 -1.51
C GLU A 409 -27.25 3.16 -0.39
N ALA A 410 -26.22 2.56 0.22
CA ALA A 410 -26.35 1.76 1.43
C ALA A 410 -26.90 2.59 2.60
N ILE A 411 -27.39 1.94 3.65
CA ILE A 411 -27.65 2.60 4.92
C ILE A 411 -26.31 2.79 5.61
N ILE A 412 -25.75 3.99 5.47
CA ILE A 412 -24.44 4.35 6.05
C ILE A 412 -24.57 4.59 7.54
N ILE A 413 -23.71 3.93 8.32
CA ILE A 413 -23.69 4.02 9.78
C ILE A 413 -22.31 4.39 10.31
N ASN A 414 -22.30 4.96 11.51
CA ASN A 414 -21.10 5.06 12.32
C ASN A 414 -20.97 3.77 13.18
N PRO A 415 -19.88 3.00 13.05
CA PRO A 415 -19.75 1.69 13.70
C PRO A 415 -19.61 1.76 15.23
N TRP A 416 -19.32 2.93 15.82
CA TRP A 416 -19.30 3.12 17.28
C TRP A 416 -20.67 3.48 17.85
N ASN A 417 -21.60 3.93 17.01
CA ASN A 417 -22.94 4.31 17.44
C ASN A 417 -23.87 3.09 17.39
N ARG A 418 -23.96 2.36 18.50
CA ARG A 418 -24.82 1.17 18.63
C ARG A 418 -26.30 1.48 18.43
N ASP A 419 -26.75 2.68 18.83
CA ASP A 419 -28.11 3.13 18.58
C ASP A 419 -28.37 3.25 17.08
N GLN A 420 -27.48 3.92 16.35
CA GLN A 420 -27.61 4.06 14.90
C GLN A 420 -27.58 2.70 14.18
N ILE A 421 -26.77 1.74 14.63
CA ILE A 421 -26.79 0.38 14.06
C ILE A 421 -28.14 -0.31 14.32
N SER A 422 -28.69 -0.18 15.53
CA SER A 422 -30.03 -0.71 15.87
C SER A 422 -31.12 -0.07 15.00
N ASP A 423 -31.12 1.25 14.89
CA ASP A 423 -32.11 2.01 14.11
C ASP A 423 -31.99 1.70 12.60
N ALA A 424 -30.76 1.45 12.13
CA ALA A 424 -30.52 1.00 10.75
C ALA A 424 -31.06 -0.41 10.49
N LEU A 425 -31.02 -1.31 11.48
CA LEU A 425 -31.62 -2.64 11.38
C LEU A 425 -33.14 -2.56 11.27
N GLU A 426 -33.78 -1.75 12.11
CA GLU A 426 -35.23 -1.47 12.01
C GLU A 426 -35.58 -0.95 10.62
N THR A 427 -34.88 0.10 10.18
CA THR A 427 -35.07 0.70 8.85
C THR A 427 -34.89 -0.31 7.72
N ALA A 428 -33.83 -1.15 7.78
CA ALA A 428 -33.52 -2.11 6.74
C ALA A 428 -34.58 -3.22 6.61
N LEU A 429 -35.18 -3.64 7.73
CA LEU A 429 -36.17 -4.71 7.75
C LEU A 429 -37.56 -4.25 7.30
N GLU A 430 -37.85 -2.95 7.40
CA GLU A 430 -39.13 -2.34 7.02
C GLU A 430 -39.10 -1.67 5.64
N LEU A 431 -37.91 -1.61 5.00
CA LEU A 431 -37.73 -0.92 3.74
C LEU A 431 -38.60 -1.54 2.63
N GLY A 432 -39.43 -0.70 1.99
CA GLY A 432 -40.30 -1.12 0.90
C GLY A 432 -39.50 -1.64 -0.31
N GLN A 433 -40.08 -2.60 -1.04
CA GLN A 433 -39.39 -3.29 -2.14
C GLN A 433 -38.89 -2.33 -3.23
N ASP A 434 -39.65 -1.30 -3.58
CA ASP A 434 -39.26 -0.31 -4.60
C ASP A 434 -37.98 0.44 -4.21
N GLU A 435 -37.85 0.81 -2.94
CA GLU A 435 -36.68 1.53 -2.42
C GLU A 435 -35.46 0.59 -2.29
N CYS A 436 -35.68 -0.67 -1.86
CA CYS A 436 -34.66 -1.71 -1.89
C CYS A 436 -34.08 -1.88 -3.30
N THR A 437 -34.96 -2.04 -4.30
CA THR A 437 -34.55 -2.22 -5.70
C THR A 437 -33.82 -1.00 -6.23
N ARG A 438 -34.34 0.21 -5.99
CA ARG A 438 -33.68 1.46 -6.42
C ARG A 438 -32.25 1.58 -5.87
N ARG A 439 -32.05 1.30 -4.58
CA ARG A 439 -30.72 1.36 -3.94
C ARG A 439 -29.80 0.26 -4.43
N MET A 440 -30.27 -0.99 -4.45
CA MET A 440 -29.45 -2.14 -4.79
C MET A 440 -29.01 -2.10 -6.27
N SER A 441 -29.89 -1.76 -7.19
CA SER A 441 -29.55 -1.67 -8.62
C SER A 441 -28.52 -0.58 -8.93
N ALA A 442 -28.58 0.56 -8.23
CA ALA A 442 -27.58 1.62 -8.37
C ALA A 442 -26.19 1.16 -7.90
N MET A 443 -26.13 0.50 -6.73
CA MET A 443 -24.88 -0.09 -6.21
C MET A 443 -24.36 -1.20 -7.13
N TYR A 444 -25.23 -2.08 -7.62
CA TYR A 444 -24.88 -3.16 -8.52
C TYR A 444 -24.28 -2.66 -9.83
N GLU A 445 -24.90 -1.66 -10.47
CA GLU A 445 -24.36 -1.09 -11.70
C GLU A 445 -22.95 -0.52 -11.51
N ARG A 446 -22.68 0.08 -10.35
CA ARG A 446 -21.35 0.59 -10.02
C ARG A 446 -20.35 -0.54 -9.80
N VAL A 447 -20.69 -1.56 -9.01
CA VAL A 447 -19.84 -2.76 -8.80
C VAL A 447 -19.57 -3.52 -10.10
N ARG A 448 -20.58 -3.61 -10.98
CA ARG A 448 -20.47 -4.27 -12.28
C ARG A 448 -19.49 -3.56 -13.22
N ARG A 449 -19.50 -2.23 -13.22
CA ARG A 449 -18.60 -1.39 -14.04
C ARG A 449 -17.20 -1.30 -13.43
N ASN A 450 -17.12 -0.93 -12.15
CA ASN A 450 -15.89 -0.83 -11.37
C ASN A 450 -15.56 -2.20 -10.74
N ASN A 451 -15.47 -3.23 -11.58
CA ASN A 451 -15.15 -4.58 -11.14
C ASN A 451 -13.63 -4.78 -11.03
N VAL A 452 -13.21 -5.97 -10.63
CA VAL A 452 -11.80 -6.26 -10.40
C VAL A 452 -10.92 -6.20 -11.66
N HIS A 453 -11.53 -6.40 -12.84
CA HIS A 453 -10.85 -6.27 -14.13
C HIS A 453 -10.56 -4.80 -14.46
N TYR A 454 -11.48 -3.90 -14.10
CA TYR A 454 -11.24 -2.46 -14.22
C TYR A 454 -10.11 -2.02 -13.28
N TRP A 455 -10.17 -2.41 -12.01
CA TRP A 455 -9.13 -2.11 -11.02
C TRP A 455 -7.72 -2.50 -11.51
N SER A 456 -7.57 -3.75 -11.96
CA SER A 456 -6.25 -4.25 -12.35
C SER A 456 -5.74 -3.61 -13.64
N ARG A 457 -6.62 -3.43 -14.64
CA ARG A 457 -6.27 -2.75 -15.89
C ARG A 457 -5.86 -1.30 -15.65
N SER A 458 -6.65 -0.53 -14.90
CA SER A 458 -6.36 0.88 -14.65
C SER A 458 -5.03 1.07 -13.91
N PHE A 459 -4.72 0.21 -12.93
CA PHE A 459 -3.43 0.27 -12.24
C PHE A 459 -2.26 -0.03 -13.19
N LEU A 460 -2.38 -1.07 -14.01
CA LEU A 460 -1.32 -1.47 -14.93
C LEU A 460 -1.10 -0.45 -16.06
N GLU A 461 -2.18 0.11 -16.62
CA GLU A 461 -2.11 1.17 -17.63
C GLU A 461 -1.37 2.39 -17.09
N ASP A 462 -1.68 2.82 -15.86
CA ASP A 462 -0.99 3.94 -15.21
C ASP A 462 0.47 3.60 -14.86
N LEU A 463 0.76 2.38 -14.43
CA LEU A 463 2.13 1.94 -14.15
C LEU A 463 2.97 1.95 -15.43
N ILE A 464 2.48 1.37 -16.52
CA ILE A 464 3.18 1.34 -17.81
C ILE A 464 3.39 2.77 -18.30
N ARG A 465 2.35 3.61 -18.24
CA ARG A 465 2.46 5.03 -18.62
C ARG A 465 3.50 5.78 -17.78
N SER A 466 3.54 5.56 -16.47
CA SER A 466 4.52 6.19 -15.56
C SER A 466 5.96 5.88 -15.96
N THR A 467 6.23 4.65 -16.40
CA THR A 467 7.56 4.23 -16.83
C THR A 467 7.96 4.82 -18.18
N ALA A 468 6.99 5.02 -19.09
CA ALA A 468 7.23 5.65 -20.39
C ALA A 468 7.46 7.17 -20.27
N GLU A 469 6.61 7.86 -19.50
CA GLU A 469 6.73 9.31 -19.29
C GLU A 469 8.05 9.70 -18.61
N TYR A 470 8.55 8.87 -17.69
CA TYR A 470 9.85 9.10 -17.05
C TYR A 470 10.98 9.04 -18.08
N ALA A 471 10.98 8.00 -18.92
CA ALA A 471 11.98 7.79 -19.96
C ALA A 471 11.97 8.92 -21.02
N ASP A 472 10.79 9.41 -21.39
CA ASP A 472 10.64 10.50 -22.37
C ASP A 472 11.13 11.86 -21.82
N ARG A 473 10.94 12.15 -20.53
CA ARG A 473 11.30 13.46 -19.94
C ARG A 473 12.78 13.59 -19.57
N HIS A 474 13.40 12.53 -19.09
CA HIS A 474 14.77 12.58 -18.56
C HIS A 474 15.81 12.00 -19.53
N GLY A 475 15.36 11.43 -20.66
CA GLY A 475 16.21 10.60 -21.49
C GLY A 475 16.63 9.31 -20.77
N PRO A 476 17.42 8.43 -21.41
CA PRO A 476 18.01 7.31 -20.70
C PRO A 476 18.98 7.86 -19.65
N VAL A 477 18.67 7.65 -18.36
CA VAL A 477 19.65 7.84 -17.29
C VAL A 477 20.67 6.71 -17.42
N GLU A 478 21.72 6.92 -18.20
CA GLU A 478 22.80 5.94 -18.29
C GLU A 478 23.57 5.90 -16.97
N MET A 479 23.27 4.90 -16.15
CA MET A 479 24.06 4.61 -14.96
C MET A 479 25.54 4.42 -15.33
N LEU A 480 26.41 5.12 -14.61
CA LEU A 480 27.86 5.18 -14.83
C LEU A 480 28.54 3.86 -14.43
N ASN A 481 28.34 2.82 -15.26
CA ASN A 481 28.91 1.49 -15.05
C ASN A 481 30.43 1.48 -15.30
N VAL A 482 31.10 0.35 -15.00
CA VAL A 482 32.57 0.25 -15.14
C VAL A 482 33.03 0.57 -16.56
N GLN A 483 32.30 0.11 -17.57
CA GLN A 483 32.61 0.38 -18.98
C GLN A 483 32.45 1.87 -19.29
N LYS A 484 31.31 2.47 -18.96
CA LYS A 484 31.03 3.89 -19.21
C LYS A 484 31.99 4.80 -18.47
N ARG A 485 32.39 4.42 -17.25
CA ARG A 485 33.43 5.11 -16.48
C ARG A 485 34.78 5.06 -17.17
N ASN A 486 35.12 3.95 -17.82
CA ASN A 486 36.36 3.84 -18.59
C ASN A 486 36.29 4.65 -19.89
N GLU A 487 35.17 4.61 -20.60
CA GLU A 487 34.91 5.45 -21.77
C GLU A 487 35.07 6.94 -21.42
N LEU A 488 34.41 7.41 -20.36
CA LEU A 488 34.53 8.80 -19.88
C LEU A 488 35.98 9.16 -19.50
N LYS A 489 36.73 8.25 -18.90
CA LYS A 489 38.15 8.47 -18.59
C LYS A 489 39.01 8.59 -19.84
N GLU A 490 38.77 7.75 -20.84
CA GLU A 490 39.48 7.79 -22.12
C GLU A 490 39.16 9.07 -22.89
N GLU A 491 37.88 9.43 -22.99
CA GLU A 491 37.43 10.69 -23.60
C GLU A 491 38.00 11.90 -22.88
N PHE A 492 37.94 11.93 -21.55
CA PHE A 492 38.51 13.01 -20.75
C PHE A 492 40.03 13.11 -20.93
N SER A 493 40.75 11.98 -20.92
CA SER A 493 42.22 11.97 -21.05
C SER A 493 42.71 12.33 -22.45
N SER A 494 41.93 12.00 -23.49
CA SER A 494 42.26 12.28 -24.89
C SER A 494 41.80 13.67 -25.37
N ALA A 495 40.97 14.36 -24.60
CA ALA A 495 40.49 15.70 -24.94
C ALA A 495 41.62 16.74 -24.99
N ALA A 496 41.67 17.50 -26.09
CA ALA A 496 42.67 18.56 -26.31
C ALA A 496 42.54 19.72 -25.30
N LYS A 497 41.31 19.99 -24.86
CA LYS A 497 40.99 20.96 -23.80
C LYS A 497 39.82 20.44 -22.97
N ARG A 498 39.92 20.57 -21.66
CA ARG A 498 38.94 20.07 -20.68
C ARG A 498 38.36 21.23 -19.88
N LEU A 499 37.09 21.13 -19.53
CA LEU A 499 36.41 22.05 -18.63
C LEU A 499 35.68 21.23 -17.56
N LEU A 500 35.99 21.50 -16.30
CA LEU A 500 35.28 20.94 -15.15
C LEU A 500 34.39 22.01 -14.55
N LEU A 501 33.07 21.78 -14.54
CA LEU A 501 32.09 22.64 -13.88
C LEU A 501 31.66 21.93 -12.59
N LEU A 502 32.05 22.48 -11.45
CA LEU A 502 31.85 21.87 -10.14
C LEU A 502 30.93 22.75 -9.32
N ASP A 503 29.85 22.17 -8.80
CA ASP A 503 29.12 22.81 -7.73
C ASP A 503 29.95 22.81 -6.43
N TYR A 504 29.71 23.75 -5.52
CA TYR A 504 30.41 23.77 -4.23
C TYR A 504 29.69 22.93 -3.17
N ASP A 505 28.41 23.21 -2.92
CA ASP A 505 27.66 22.70 -1.77
C ASP A 505 26.97 21.37 -2.08
N GLY A 506 27.46 20.30 -1.49
CA GLY A 506 27.03 18.92 -1.76
C GLY A 506 27.89 18.21 -2.81
N THR A 507 28.79 18.92 -3.49
CA THR A 507 29.75 18.33 -4.43
C THR A 507 31.19 18.43 -3.93
N LEU A 508 31.68 19.64 -3.63
CA LEU A 508 33.04 19.84 -3.12
C LEU A 508 33.09 19.79 -1.60
N ALA A 509 32.11 20.40 -0.93
CA ALA A 509 31.93 20.36 0.52
C ALA A 509 30.60 19.69 0.87
N GLU A 510 30.51 18.97 1.99
CA GLU A 510 29.23 18.42 2.46
C GLU A 510 28.21 19.52 2.75
N ILE A 511 26.92 19.24 2.50
CA ILE A 511 25.84 20.17 2.84
C ILE A 511 25.77 20.31 4.36
N GLN A 512 25.92 21.55 4.84
CA GLN A 512 25.85 21.88 6.26
C GLN A 512 24.68 22.82 6.55
N ASN A 513 24.02 22.63 7.69
CA ASN A 513 22.90 23.48 8.13
C ASN A 513 23.31 24.94 8.41
N LEU A 514 24.61 25.19 8.65
CA LEU A 514 25.15 26.53 8.84
C LEU A 514 26.09 26.85 7.67
N PRO A 515 25.88 27.97 6.95
CA PRO A 515 26.69 28.30 5.77
C PRO A 515 28.20 28.31 6.05
N LEU A 516 28.62 28.85 7.19
CA LEU A 516 30.05 28.93 7.57
C LEU A 516 30.68 27.58 7.94
N ALA A 517 29.88 26.54 8.20
CA ALA A 517 30.39 25.22 8.56
C ALA A 517 30.87 24.41 7.35
N ALA A 518 30.57 24.83 6.12
CA ALA A 518 31.01 24.16 4.89
C ALA A 518 32.35 24.71 4.34
N ALA A 519 33.18 25.31 5.19
CA ALA A 519 34.51 25.76 4.81
C ALA A 519 35.37 24.57 4.33
N PRO A 520 36.29 24.78 3.37
CA PRO A 520 37.08 23.68 2.80
C PRO A 520 38.00 23.06 3.85
N ASP A 521 37.90 21.75 4.04
CA ASP A 521 38.78 20.96 4.89
C ASP A 521 40.14 20.70 4.19
N GLN A 522 41.02 19.92 4.84
CA GLN A 522 42.34 19.65 4.26
C GLN A 522 42.24 18.75 3.02
N GLU A 523 41.31 17.79 3.01
CA GLU A 523 41.15 16.86 1.90
C GLU A 523 40.70 17.59 0.63
N LEU A 524 39.69 18.46 0.73
CA LEU A 524 39.23 19.29 -0.38
C LEU A 524 40.34 20.20 -0.89
N LYS A 525 41.14 20.78 0.01
CA LYS A 525 42.29 21.62 -0.39
C LYS A 525 43.30 20.84 -1.22
N ASP A 526 43.62 19.61 -0.83
CA ASP A 526 44.54 18.73 -1.55
C ASP A 526 43.97 18.30 -2.92
N ILE A 527 42.65 18.05 -2.99
CA ILE A 527 41.94 17.77 -4.24
C ILE A 527 42.05 18.95 -5.20
N MET A 528 41.78 20.16 -4.72
CA MET A 528 41.85 21.38 -5.53
C MET A 528 43.26 21.65 -6.04
N GLU A 529 44.31 21.42 -5.22
CA GLU A 529 45.69 21.52 -5.67
C GLU A 529 46.02 20.54 -6.80
N ARG A 530 45.49 19.32 -6.74
CA ARG A 530 45.69 18.30 -7.79
C ARG A 530 44.92 18.63 -9.06
N LEU A 531 43.66 19.06 -8.93
CA LEU A 531 42.81 19.44 -10.06
C LEU A 531 43.41 20.62 -10.84
N CYS A 532 43.88 21.65 -10.13
CA CYS A 532 44.48 22.83 -10.76
C CYS A 532 45.84 22.57 -11.41
N ARG A 533 46.47 21.41 -11.16
CA ARG A 533 47.72 20.99 -11.82
C ARG A 533 47.48 20.19 -13.10
N LEU A 534 46.22 19.85 -13.42
CA LEU A 534 45.91 19.14 -14.66
C LEU A 534 46.14 20.06 -15.85
N GLU A 535 47.11 19.72 -16.69
CA GLU A 535 47.36 20.47 -17.92
C GLU A 535 46.12 20.48 -18.83
N ASN A 536 45.92 21.59 -19.54
CA ASN A 536 44.80 21.80 -20.47
C ASN A 536 43.40 21.60 -19.85
N THR A 537 43.26 21.85 -18.54
CA THR A 537 41.99 21.72 -17.82
C THR A 537 41.63 23.04 -17.14
N ASP A 538 40.53 23.64 -17.58
CA ASP A 538 39.91 24.76 -16.88
C ASP A 538 38.97 24.21 -15.80
N VAL A 539 39.04 24.75 -14.59
CA VAL A 539 38.14 24.37 -13.48
C VAL A 539 37.29 25.58 -13.13
N ALA A 540 35.97 25.39 -13.11
CA ALA A 540 35.01 26.39 -12.69
C ALA A 540 34.23 25.89 -11.48
N ILE A 541 34.07 26.74 -10.47
CA ILE A 541 33.24 26.48 -9.30
C ILE A 541 31.99 27.35 -9.40
N VAL A 542 30.83 26.72 -9.40
CA VAL A 542 29.52 27.37 -9.41
C VAL A 542 28.89 27.20 -8.04
N THR A 543 28.39 28.28 -7.45
CA THR A 543 27.82 28.24 -6.10
C THR A 543 26.75 29.29 -5.89
N GLY A 544 25.78 28.97 -5.03
CA GLY A 544 24.84 29.95 -4.48
C GLY A 544 25.46 30.87 -3.41
N ARG A 545 26.68 30.58 -2.95
CA ARG A 545 27.35 31.32 -1.87
C ARG A 545 27.70 32.74 -2.25
N LYS A 546 27.86 33.57 -1.22
CA LYS A 546 28.28 34.96 -1.37
C LYS A 546 29.65 35.04 -2.00
N ARG A 547 29.84 36.03 -2.87
CA ARG A 547 31.10 36.24 -3.60
C ARG A 547 32.32 36.29 -2.70
N GLN A 548 32.22 36.97 -1.55
CA GLN A 548 33.34 37.11 -0.61
C GLN A 548 33.74 35.77 0.02
N GLU A 549 32.77 34.93 0.37
CA GLU A 549 33.04 33.64 1.05
C GLU A 549 33.81 32.69 0.12
N ILE A 550 33.35 32.57 -1.13
CA ILE A 550 34.01 31.69 -2.09
C ILE A 550 35.36 32.25 -2.54
N GLU A 551 35.53 33.58 -2.58
CA GLU A 551 36.83 34.20 -2.82
C GLU A 551 37.82 33.87 -1.69
N ASP A 552 37.39 33.98 -0.43
CA ASP A 552 38.24 33.67 0.73
C ASP A 552 38.66 32.17 0.74
N TRP A 553 37.79 31.28 0.28
CA TRP A 553 38.02 29.84 0.32
C TRP A 553 38.77 29.30 -0.90
N MET A 554 38.40 29.77 -2.09
CA MET A 554 38.85 29.21 -3.37
C MET A 554 39.62 30.22 -4.24
N GLY A 555 39.63 31.50 -3.88
CA GLY A 555 40.30 32.57 -4.65
C GLY A 555 41.79 32.37 -4.84
N ARG A 556 42.43 31.61 -3.94
CA ARG A 556 43.86 31.24 -4.04
C ARG A 556 44.20 30.29 -5.19
N TYR A 557 43.19 29.61 -5.77
CA TYR A 557 43.38 28.66 -6.86
C TYR A 557 43.13 29.33 -8.21
N PRO A 558 43.79 28.88 -9.30
CA PRO A 558 43.56 29.39 -10.65
C PRO A 558 42.27 28.80 -11.24
N VAL A 559 41.13 29.13 -10.64
CA VAL A 559 39.80 28.63 -11.01
C VAL A 559 38.88 29.76 -11.45
N ILE A 560 37.91 29.44 -12.30
CA ILE A 560 36.78 30.31 -12.61
C ILE A 560 35.81 30.22 -11.44
N LEU A 561 35.31 31.33 -10.92
CA LEU A 561 34.33 31.34 -9.84
C LEU A 561 33.03 31.98 -10.33
N SER A 562 31.91 31.32 -10.06
CA SER A 562 30.55 31.81 -10.32
C SER A 562 29.77 31.77 -9.00
N ALA A 563 29.49 32.94 -8.43
CA ALA A 563 28.92 33.10 -7.11
C ALA A 563 27.51 33.68 -7.18
N GLU A 564 26.76 33.57 -6.07
CA GLU A 564 25.40 34.10 -5.94
C GLU A 564 24.50 33.65 -7.10
N HIS A 565 24.54 32.33 -7.39
CA HIS A 565 23.79 31.70 -8.49
C HIS A 565 24.12 32.27 -9.88
N GLY A 566 25.37 32.71 -10.08
CA GLY A 566 25.86 33.23 -11.37
C GLY A 566 25.68 34.73 -11.55
N LEU A 567 25.23 35.44 -10.53
CA LEU A 567 25.18 36.90 -10.54
C LEU A 567 26.59 37.52 -10.67
N TRP A 568 27.59 36.87 -10.08
CA TRP A 568 28.98 37.31 -10.14
C TRP A 568 29.86 36.23 -10.73
N VAL A 569 30.72 36.61 -11.67
CA VAL A 569 31.68 35.70 -12.30
C VAL A 569 33.08 36.31 -12.27
N ARG A 570 34.07 35.50 -11.87
CA ARG A 570 35.50 35.83 -11.95
C ARG A 570 36.21 34.80 -12.82
N MET A 571 36.78 35.26 -13.93
CA MET A 571 37.67 34.44 -14.76
C MET A 571 39.05 34.32 -14.12
N VAL A 572 39.83 33.31 -14.52
CA VAL A 572 41.17 33.09 -13.98
C VAL A 572 42.07 34.30 -14.24
N GLY A 573 42.53 34.94 -13.16
CA GLY A 573 43.40 36.12 -13.24
C GLY A 573 42.68 37.44 -13.53
N GLU A 574 41.35 37.44 -13.57
CA GLU A 574 40.52 38.64 -13.75
C GLU A 574 39.81 39.05 -12.46
N GLU A 575 39.21 40.24 -12.47
CA GLU A 575 38.35 40.76 -11.41
C GLU A 575 36.92 40.22 -11.52
N TRP A 576 36.17 40.30 -10.42
CA TRP A 576 34.76 39.90 -10.41
C TRP A 576 33.89 40.83 -11.29
N THR A 577 33.09 40.22 -12.16
CA THR A 577 32.15 40.91 -13.05
C THR A 577 30.72 40.55 -12.69
N LYS A 578 29.83 41.56 -12.63
CA LYS A 578 28.41 41.36 -12.37
C LYS A 578 27.68 41.05 -13.67
N GLN A 579 26.95 39.94 -13.70
CA GLN A 579 26.22 39.45 -14.88
C GLN A 579 24.78 39.99 -14.92
N LEU A 580 24.61 41.31 -14.75
CA LEU A 580 23.32 41.99 -14.96
C LEU A 580 23.43 42.95 -16.14
N SER A 581 22.45 42.92 -17.04
CA SER A 581 22.27 44.04 -17.98
C SER A 581 21.69 45.25 -17.23
N GLU A 582 22.04 46.46 -17.67
CA GLU A 582 21.62 47.74 -17.06
C GLU A 582 20.08 47.98 -17.05
N SER A 583 19.28 47.09 -17.63
CA SER A 583 17.86 47.27 -17.92
C SER A 583 16.89 46.52 -17.00
N HIS A 584 17.33 45.97 -15.86
CA HIS A 584 16.45 45.19 -14.98
C HIS A 584 15.78 46.07 -13.92
N ASP A 585 14.44 46.07 -13.93
CA ASP A 585 13.61 46.61 -12.85
C ASP A 585 13.64 45.66 -11.65
N LEU A 586 14.12 46.17 -10.51
CA LEU A 586 14.30 45.44 -9.27
C LEU A 586 13.37 45.95 -8.16
N GLU A 587 12.42 46.84 -8.45
CA GLU A 587 11.49 47.38 -7.44
C GLU A 587 10.64 46.29 -6.77
N TRP A 588 10.41 45.17 -7.45
CA TRP A 588 9.70 44.01 -6.93
C TRP A 588 10.43 43.29 -5.78
N LEU A 589 11.76 43.43 -5.67
CA LEU A 589 12.54 42.75 -4.62
C LEU A 589 12.08 43.17 -3.22
N GLY A 590 11.77 44.45 -3.01
CA GLY A 590 11.30 44.93 -1.70
C GLY A 590 9.99 44.28 -1.27
N THR A 591 9.06 44.04 -2.22
CA THR A 591 7.81 43.31 -1.93
C THR A 591 8.09 41.85 -1.56
N VAL A 592 9.08 41.23 -2.20
CA VAL A 592 9.46 39.83 -1.93
C VAL A 592 10.18 39.71 -0.57
N GLU A 593 11.06 40.66 -0.23
CA GLU A 593 11.70 40.75 1.09
C GLU A 593 10.66 40.87 2.21
N ASP A 594 9.67 41.77 2.05
CA ASP A 594 8.58 41.92 3.02
C ASP A 594 7.79 40.61 3.23
N ILE A 595 7.54 39.85 2.14
CA ILE A 595 6.88 38.54 2.21
C ILE A 595 7.77 37.54 2.96
N PHE A 596 9.07 37.49 2.65
CA PHE A 596 10.00 36.59 3.32
C PHE A 596 10.15 36.92 4.80
N GLU A 597 10.24 38.19 5.18
CA GLU A 597 10.25 38.60 6.59
C GLU A 597 8.97 38.18 7.32
N GLN A 598 7.80 38.36 6.70
CA GLN A 598 6.54 37.91 7.28
C GLN A 598 6.49 36.40 7.48
N PHE A 599 7.01 35.62 6.53
CA PHE A 599 7.11 34.16 6.67
C PHE A 599 8.12 33.78 7.75
N ASN A 600 9.24 34.48 7.83
CA ASN A 600 10.27 34.24 8.84
C ASN A 600 9.71 34.47 10.25
N LEU A 601 9.01 35.60 10.46
CA LEU A 601 8.33 35.91 11.72
C LEU A 601 7.28 34.87 12.13
N LYS A 602 6.62 34.23 11.15
CA LYS A 602 5.58 33.21 11.38
C LYS A 602 6.14 31.79 11.49
N THR A 603 7.42 31.57 11.16
CA THR A 603 8.01 30.24 11.02
C THR A 603 9.26 30.11 11.90
N PRO A 604 9.11 29.68 13.16
CA PRO A 604 10.24 29.54 14.08
C PRO A 604 11.37 28.66 13.50
N GLY A 605 12.60 29.20 13.45
CA GLY A 605 13.79 28.49 12.96
C GLY A 605 14.13 28.69 11.49
N SER A 606 13.36 29.51 10.76
CA SER A 606 13.75 29.96 9.41
C SER A 606 14.75 31.12 9.47
N PHE A 607 15.55 31.28 8.41
CA PHE A 607 16.53 32.35 8.26
C PHE A 607 16.30 33.05 6.92
N THR A 608 16.70 34.32 6.84
CA THR A 608 16.71 35.13 5.61
C THR A 608 18.15 35.33 5.16
#